data_AF-A0A1S6EWU3-F1
#
_entry.id   AF-A0A1S6EWU3-F1
#
_cell.length_a   1.000
_cell.length_b   1.000
_cell.length_c   1.000
_cell.angle_alpha   90.00
_cell.angle_beta   90.00
_cell.angle_gamma   90.00
#
_symmetry.space_group_name_H-M   'P 1'
#
loop_
_entity.id
_entity.type
_entity.pdbx_description
1 polymer ?
#
loop_
_entity_poly.entity_id
_entity_poly.type
_entity_poly.pdbx_seq_one_letter_code
_entity_poly.pdbx_strand_id
1 'polypeptide(L)' 'MGCFPTPAKEATVSFDDLDPRPQRGAMLSALGREDLDLYSVEELSERIAALAGEIERAQAAIARKNAKKSAADALFNCKP' A
#
# COMPACT_ATOMS: atom_id res chain seq x y z
N MET A 1 31.57 -20.18 35.20
CA MET A 1 31.11 -19.94 33.81
C MET A 1 29.63 -19.55 33.87
N GLY A 2 29.34 -18.30 34.25
CA GLY A 2 27.96 -17.79 34.33
C GLY A 2 27.63 -17.03 33.07
N CYS A 3 26.71 -17.55 32.26
CA CYS A 3 26.21 -16.86 31.08
C CYS A 3 25.22 -15.79 31.55
N PHE A 4 25.61 -14.51 31.45
CA PHE A 4 24.71 -13.40 31.70
C PHE A 4 23.76 -13.26 30.50
N PRO A 5 22.43 -13.21 30.70
CA PRO A 5 21.53 -12.88 29.60
C PRO A 5 21.77 -11.42 29.19
N THR A 6 21.94 -11.19 27.89
CA THR A 6 22.04 -9.83 27.34
C THR A 6 20.69 -9.12 27.50
N PRO A 7 20.68 -7.82 27.85
CA PRO A 7 19.42 -7.08 27.94
C PRO A 7 18.82 -6.96 26.54
N ALA A 8 17.56 -7.38 26.41
CA ALA A 8 16.75 -7.11 25.24
C ALA A 8 16.73 -5.59 25.01
N LYS A 9 17.01 -5.17 23.79
CA LYS A 9 16.95 -3.76 23.39
C LYS A 9 15.56 -3.20 23.75
N GLU A 10 15.53 -2.27 24.69
CA GLU A 10 14.40 -1.37 24.91
C GLU A 10 14.09 -0.66 23.59
N ALA A 11 12.96 -1.03 23.00
CA ALA A 11 12.40 -0.26 21.91
C ALA A 11 11.89 1.06 22.51
N THR A 12 12.68 2.11 22.38
CA THR A 12 12.21 3.49 22.57
C THR A 12 11.07 3.73 21.59
N VAL A 13 9.83 3.60 22.06
CA VAL A 13 8.64 4.03 21.32
C VAL A 13 8.73 5.54 21.19
N SER A 14 8.92 6.02 19.96
CA SER A 14 8.96 7.46 19.68
C SER A 14 7.55 8.03 19.80
N PHE A 15 7.40 9.32 20.11
CA PHE A 15 6.09 9.98 20.12
C PHE A 15 5.34 9.83 18.77
N ASP A 16 6.07 9.67 17.67
CA ASP A 16 5.57 9.42 16.31
C ASP A 16 4.84 8.06 16.16
N ASP A 17 5.18 7.06 16.99
CA ASP A 17 4.53 5.73 16.97
C ASP A 17 3.15 5.72 17.66
N LEU A 18 2.79 6.78 18.38
CA LEU A 18 1.52 6.92 19.09
C LEU A 18 0.42 7.55 18.23
N ASP A 19 0.78 8.13 17.08
CA ASP A 19 -0.20 8.67 16.15
C ASP A 19 -1.00 7.54 15.49
N PRO A 20 -2.33 7.65 15.39
CA PRO A 20 -3.14 6.64 14.73
C PRO A 20 -2.66 6.46 13.29
N ARG A 21 -2.07 5.29 12.99
CA ARG A 21 -1.58 4.99 11.64
C ARG A 21 -2.75 5.18 10.66
N PRO A 22 -2.60 5.99 9.61
CA PRO A 22 -3.69 6.27 8.69
C PRO A 22 -4.30 4.97 8.18
N GLN A 23 -5.62 4.83 8.35
CA GLN A 23 -6.37 3.64 7.97
C GLN A 23 -6.08 3.32 6.49
N ARG A 24 -5.86 2.05 6.15
CA ARG A 24 -5.73 1.64 4.74
C ARG A 24 -6.93 2.16 3.95
N GLY A 25 -6.66 2.89 2.86
CA GLY A 25 -7.69 3.50 2.02
C GLY A 25 -8.17 4.89 2.46
N ALA A 26 -7.60 5.47 3.52
CA ALA A 26 -7.94 6.83 3.96
C ALA A 26 -7.77 7.88 2.86
N MET A 27 -6.68 7.80 2.07
CA MET A 27 -6.43 8.74 0.97
C MET A 27 -7.45 8.61 -0.17
N LEU A 28 -7.82 7.38 -0.56
CA LEU A 28 -8.87 7.15 -1.57
C LEU A 28 -10.23 7.67 -1.08
N SER A 29 -10.51 7.50 0.22
CA SER A 29 -11.75 7.99 0.83
C SER A 29 -11.80 9.51 0.91
N ALA A 30 -10.67 10.16 1.19
CA ALA A 30 -10.54 11.62 1.18
C ALA A 30 -10.75 12.17 -0.23
N LEU A 31 -10.12 11.57 -1.24
CA LEU A 31 -10.24 11.94 -2.65
C LEU A 31 -11.71 11.94 -3.13
N GLY A 32 -12.51 10.95 -2.70
CA GLY A 32 -13.93 10.84 -3.06
C GLY A 32 -14.86 11.82 -2.35
N ARG A 33 -14.37 12.57 -1.36
CA ARG A 33 -15.14 13.60 -0.63
C ARG A 33 -14.81 15.02 -1.09
N GLU A 34 -13.81 15.19 -1.96
CA GLU A 34 -13.44 16.50 -2.49
C GLU A 34 -14.56 17.06 -3.38
N ASP A 35 -14.85 18.35 -3.21
CA ASP A 35 -15.84 19.06 -4.00
C ASP A 35 -15.23 19.46 -5.35
N LEU A 36 -15.71 18.84 -6.43
CA LEU A 36 -15.17 19.03 -7.78
C LEU A 36 -15.64 20.33 -8.44
N ASP A 37 -16.70 20.97 -7.93
CA ASP A 37 -17.24 22.21 -8.50
C ASP A 37 -16.28 23.41 -8.29
N LEU A 38 -15.30 23.26 -7.39
CA LEU A 38 -14.28 24.26 -7.11
C LEU A 38 -13.08 24.21 -8.09
N TYR A 39 -13.05 23.20 -8.97
CA TYR A 39 -11.93 22.98 -9.90
C TYR A 39 -12.27 23.45 -11.31
N SER A 40 -11.28 23.98 -12.01
CA SER A 40 -11.35 24.26 -13.44
C SER A 40 -11.35 22.96 -14.28
N VAL A 41 -11.74 23.07 -15.56
CA VAL A 41 -11.73 21.93 -16.49
C VAL A 41 -10.32 21.39 -16.70
N GLU A 42 -9.33 22.29 -16.76
CA GLU A 42 -7.92 21.95 -16.90
C GLU A 42 -7.42 21.17 -15.68
N GLU A 43 -7.70 21.64 -14.46
CA GLU A 43 -7.30 20.95 -13.23
C GLU A 43 -7.98 19.58 -13.09
N LEU A 44 -9.25 19.46 -13.46
CA LEU A 44 -9.95 18.16 -13.49
C LEU A 44 -9.31 17.22 -14.52
N SER A 45 -8.87 17.74 -15.66
CA SER A 45 -8.20 16.95 -16.69
C SER A 45 -6.84 16.42 -16.20
N GLU A 46 -6.05 17.27 -15.55
CA GLU A 46 -4.78 16.87 -14.93
C GLU A 46 -4.98 15.83 -13.82
N ARG A 47 -5.99 16.03 -12.96
CA ARG A 47 -6.38 15.08 -11.92
C ARG A 47 -6.72 13.72 -12.52
N ILE A 48 -7.54 13.68 -13.57
CA ILE A 48 -7.91 12.43 -14.25
C ILE A 48 -6.68 11.74 -14.82
N ALA A 49 -5.77 12.47 -15.48
CA ALA A 49 -4.54 11.90 -16.02
C ALA A 49 -3.68 11.24 -14.92
N ALA A 50 -3.53 11.91 -13.77
CA ALA A 50 -2.79 11.36 -12.64
C ALA A 50 -3.45 10.08 -12.07
N LEU A 51 -4.76 10.09 -11.90
CA LEU A 51 -5.51 8.93 -11.39
C LEU A 51 -5.50 7.75 -12.37
N ALA A 52 -5.58 8.01 -13.68
CA ALA A 52 -5.45 6.98 -14.71
C ALA A 52 -4.08 6.29 -14.64
N GLY A 53 -3.00 7.08 -14.51
CA GLY A 53 -1.66 6.53 -14.29
C GLY A 53 -1.57 5.66 -13.04
N GLU A 54 -2.24 6.06 -11.94
CA GLU A 54 -2.28 5.24 -10.73
C GLU A 54 -3.04 3.92 -10.93
N ILE A 55 -4.15 3.95 -11.68
CA ILE A 55 -4.90 2.73 -12.04
C ILE A 55 -4.00 1.76 -12.81
N GLU A 56 -3.23 2.24 -13.79
CA GLU A 56 -2.28 1.41 -14.53
C GLU A 56 -1.21 0.80 -13.63
N ARG A 57 -0.64 1.58 -12.69
CA ARG A 57 0.32 1.07 -11.70
C ARG A 57 -0.29 -0.02 -10.83
N ALA A 58 -1.52 0.16 -10.36
CA ALA A 58 -2.24 -0.82 -9.55
C ALA A 58 -2.53 -2.11 -10.34
N GLN A 59 -3.01 -1.99 -11.58
CA GLN A 59 -3.24 -3.13 -12.48
C GLN A 59 -1.95 -3.91 -12.75
N ALA A 60 -0.84 -3.23 -13.02
CA ALA A 60 0.45 -3.87 -13.21
C ALA A 60 0.92 -4.61 -11.93
N ALA A 61 0.68 -4.03 -10.75
CA ALA A 61 0.98 -4.69 -9.48
C ALA A 61 0.12 -5.95 -9.25
N ILE A 62 -1.17 -5.90 -9.60
CA ILE A 62 -2.07 -7.06 -9.56
C ILE A 62 -1.57 -8.15 -10.51
N ALA A 63 -1.26 -7.80 -11.76
CA ALA A 63 -0.75 -8.74 -12.75
C ALA A 63 0.53 -9.46 -12.26
N ARG A 64 1.49 -8.71 -11.70
CA ARG A 64 2.71 -9.29 -11.11
C ARG A 64 2.42 -10.25 -9.95
N LYS A 65 1.45 -9.93 -9.09
CA LYS A 65 1.06 -10.79 -7.96
C LYS A 65 0.36 -12.06 -8.44
N ASN A 66 -0.53 -11.95 -9.43
CA ASN A 66 -1.22 -13.10 -10.02
C ASN A 66 -0.24 -14.03 -10.74
N ALA A 67 0.74 -13.50 -11.48
CA ALA A 67 1.77 -14.31 -12.12
C ALA A 67 2.58 -15.13 -11.10
N LYS A 68 2.94 -14.53 -9.96
CA LYS A 68 3.61 -15.24 -8.86
C LYS A 68 2.74 -16.34 -8.27
N LYS A 69 1.45 -16.07 -8.06
CA LYS A 69 0.49 -17.06 -7.56
C LYS A 69 0.35 -18.23 -8.54
N SER A 70 0.15 -17.95 -9.83
CA SER A 70 0.02 -18.99 -10.86
C SER A 70 1.27 -19.85 -10.99
N ALA A 71 2.46 -19.26 -10.88
CA ALA A 71 3.71 -20.01 -10.90
C ALA A 71 3.85 -20.91 -9.66
N ALA A 72 3.45 -20.42 -8.49
CA ALA A 72 3.40 -21.22 -7.26
C ALA A 72 2.38 -22.37 -7.40
N ASP A 73 1.16 -22.08 -7.84
CA ASP A 73 0.09 -23.07 -8.02
C ASP A 73 0.52 -24.19 -8.97
N ALA A 74 1.23 -23.87 -10.07
CA ALA A 74 1.79 -24.87 -10.98
C ALA A 74 2.87 -25.76 -10.33
N LEU A 75 3.71 -25.20 -9.47
CA LEU A 75 4.73 -25.97 -8.74
C LEU A 75 4.11 -26.91 -7.69
N PHE A 76 3.00 -26.50 -7.06
CA PHE A 76 2.34 -27.28 -6.01
C PHE A 76 1.30 -28.28 -6.54
N ASN A 77 0.69 -28.02 -7.70
CA ASN A 77 -0.28 -28.90 -8.35
C ASN A 77 0.38 -29.90 -9.34
N CYS A 78 1.67 -29.72 -9.66
CA CYS A 78 2.49 -30.71 -10.35
C CYS A 78 3.11 -31.70 -9.35
N LYS A 79 2.27 -32.29 -8.51
CA LYS A 79 2.62 -33.48 -7.72
C LYS A 79 2.07 -34.69 -8.50
N PRO A 80 2.83 -35.78 -8.67
CA PRO A 80 2.29 -37.01 -9.28
C PRO A 80 1.09 -37.55 -8.47
#